data_AF-A0A929WW96-F1
#
_entry.id   AF-A0A929WW96-F1
#
_cell.length_a   1.000
_cell.length_b   1.000
_cell.length_c   1.000
_cell.angle_alpha   90.00
_cell.angle_beta   90.00
_cell.angle_gamma   90.00
#
_symmetry.space_group_name_H-M   'P 1'
#
loop_
_entity.id
_entity.type
_entity.pdbx_description
1 polymer ?
#
loop_
_entity_poly.entity_id
_entity_poly.type
_entity_poly.pdbx_seq_one_letter_code
_entity_poly.pdbx_strand_id
1 'polypeptide(L)'
;LAPHVEVSQGPVRWGLTYDDYIGEHERLRLGDVHWSRRVRRVVDGLRPMYMWDRLYLGGGNSKRITASNLRLMGEDVIVVPNDAGIIGGVRAWEL
;
A
#
# COMPACT_ATOMS: atom_id res chain seq x y z
N LEU A 1 -19.37 -7.17 5.40
CA LEU A 1 -18.42 -8.09 4.75
C LEU A 1 -18.12 -7.54 3.36
N ALA A 2 -16.94 -6.96 3.17
CA ALA A 2 -16.42 -6.76 1.82
C ALA A 2 -15.82 -8.10 1.35
N PRO A 3 -15.91 -8.45 0.06
CA PRO A 3 -15.24 -9.64 -0.45
C PRO A 3 -13.73 -9.55 -0.19
N HIS A 4 -13.06 -10.69 -0.03
CA HIS A 4 -11.60 -10.71 -0.11
C HIS A 4 -11.21 -10.22 -1.51
N VAL A 5 -10.43 -9.14 -1.57
CA VAL A 5 -9.98 -8.54 -2.82
C VAL A 5 -8.47 -8.67 -2.91
N GLU A 6 -8.01 -9.26 -4.02
CA GLU A 6 -6.59 -9.35 -4.35
C GLU A 6 -6.22 -8.25 -5.34
N VAL A 7 -5.92 -7.05 -4.83
CA VAL A 7 -5.58 -5.87 -5.63
C VAL A 7 -4.24 -6.03 -6.34
N SER A 8 -3.31 -6.84 -5.81
CA SER A 8 -1.95 -7.04 -6.34
C SER A 8 -1.94 -7.48 -7.81
N GLN A 9 -2.88 -8.35 -8.20
CA GLN A 9 -3.04 -8.88 -9.55
C GLN A 9 -3.85 -7.96 -10.48
N GLY A 10 -4.43 -6.89 -9.95
CA GLY A 10 -5.15 -5.89 -10.74
C GLY A 10 -4.20 -5.14 -11.68
N PRO A 11 -4.64 -4.80 -12.92
CA PRO A 11 -3.82 -4.04 -13.85
C PRO A 11 -3.73 -2.56 -13.43
N VAL A 12 -2.51 -2.02 -13.39
CA VAL A 12 -2.25 -0.56 -13.31
C VAL A 12 -2.28 0.07 -14.69
N ARG A 13 -1.76 -0.66 -15.68
CA ARG A 13 -1.77 -0.35 -17.11
C ARG A 13 -1.63 -1.67 -17.88
N TRP A 14 -1.82 -1.63 -19.19
CA TRP A 14 -1.73 -2.84 -20.01
C TRP A 14 -0.41 -3.58 -19.80
N GLY A 15 -0.50 -4.86 -19.43
CA GLY A 15 0.66 -5.73 -19.16
C GLY A 15 1.41 -5.45 -17.86
N LEU A 16 0.86 -4.66 -16.93
CA LEU A 16 1.52 -4.36 -15.65
C LEU A 16 0.56 -4.40 -14.48
N THR A 17 0.79 -5.33 -13.55
CA THR A 17 0.00 -5.45 -12.31
C THR A 17 0.44 -4.43 -11.25
N TYR A 18 -0.32 -4.31 -10.16
CA TYR A 18 0.12 -3.52 -9.00
C TYR A 18 1.40 -4.09 -8.38
N ASP A 19 1.53 -5.42 -8.31
CA ASP A 19 2.74 -6.05 -7.78
C ASP A 19 3.96 -5.75 -8.66
N ASP A 20 3.81 -5.81 -9.99
CA ASP A 20 4.91 -5.43 -10.90
C ASP A 20 5.27 -3.93 -10.79
N TYR A 21 4.28 -3.08 -10.49
CA TYR A 21 4.44 -1.63 -10.53
C TYR A 21 5.00 -1.03 -9.25
N ILE A 22 4.66 -1.59 -8.08
CA ILE A 22 5.09 -1.12 -6.75
C ILE A 22 5.64 -2.22 -5.83
N GLY A 23 5.90 -3.42 -6.35
CA GLY A 23 6.52 -4.51 -5.60
C GLY A 23 8.00 -4.25 -5.28
N GLU A 24 8.59 -5.17 -4.51
CA GLU A 24 9.95 -5.04 -3.99
C GLU A 24 11.01 -4.95 -5.09
N HIS A 25 10.89 -5.79 -6.12
CA HIS A 25 11.83 -5.78 -7.24
C HIS A 25 11.88 -4.39 -7.92
N GLU A 26 10.72 -3.77 -8.10
CA GLU A 26 10.62 -2.44 -8.70
C GLU A 26 11.10 -1.34 -7.73
N ARG A 27 10.91 -1.51 -6.42
CA ARG A 27 11.52 -0.62 -5.40
C ARG A 27 13.03 -0.62 -5.51
N LEU A 28 13.65 -1.80 -5.54
CA LEU A 28 15.09 -1.95 -5.64
C LEU A 28 15.64 -1.32 -6.93
N ARG A 29 14.92 -1.46 -8.04
CA ARG A 29 15.31 -0.89 -9.34
C ARG A 29 15.21 0.64 -9.39
N LEU A 30 14.19 1.23 -8.76
CA LEU A 30 13.91 2.68 -8.84
C LEU A 30 14.53 3.50 -7.71
N GLY A 31 14.81 2.85 -6.58
CA GLY A 31 15.13 3.51 -5.32
C GLY A 31 13.90 4.11 -4.63
N ASP A 32 14.02 4.33 -3.32
CA ASP A 32 12.90 4.66 -2.43
C ASP A 32 12.14 5.92 -2.84
N VAL A 33 12.82 6.95 -3.36
CA VAL A 33 12.17 8.22 -3.75
C VAL A 33 11.20 8.04 -4.92
N HIS A 34 11.65 7.37 -6.00
CA HIS A 34 10.83 7.15 -7.19
C HIS A 34 9.75 6.10 -6.95
N TRP A 35 10.08 5.06 -6.20
CA TRP A 35 9.12 4.04 -5.78
C TRP A 35 8.01 4.64 -4.90
N SER A 36 8.35 5.46 -3.90
CA SER A 36 7.36 6.12 -3.03
C SER A 36 6.38 7.01 -3.81
N ARG A 37 6.86 7.68 -4.87
CA ARG A 37 6.00 8.45 -5.77
C ARG A 37 4.98 7.56 -6.49
N ARG A 38 5.36 6.33 -6.86
CA ARG A 38 4.43 5.37 -7.46
C ARG A 38 3.42 4.85 -6.46
N VAL A 39 3.86 4.50 -5.25
CA VAL A 39 2.93 4.13 -4.16
C VAL A 39 1.89 5.21 -3.94
N ARG A 40 2.29 6.49 -3.92
CA ARG A 40 1.34 7.61 -3.83
C ARG A 40 0.32 7.62 -4.97
N ARG A 41 0.75 7.42 -6.22
CA ARG A 41 -0.18 7.35 -7.36
C ARG A 41 -1.15 6.19 -7.24
N VAL A 42 -0.73 5.06 -6.68
CA VAL A 42 -1.61 3.91 -6.41
C VAL A 42 -2.65 4.29 -5.35
N VAL A 43 -2.22 4.89 -4.24
CA VAL A 43 -3.13 5.40 -3.20
C VAL A 43 -4.14 6.39 -3.79
N ASP A 44 -3.67 7.38 -4.55
CA ASP A 44 -4.51 8.39 -5.20
C ASP A 44 -5.54 7.74 -6.16
N GLY A 45 -5.13 6.71 -6.90
CA GLY A 45 -5.99 6.00 -7.87
C GLY A 45 -7.03 5.09 -7.21
N LEU A 46 -6.70 4.47 -6.08
CA LEU A 46 -7.62 3.58 -5.35
C LEU A 46 -8.61 4.37 -4.47
N ARG A 47 -8.25 5.60 -4.06
CA ARG A 47 -9.07 6.44 -3.18
C ARG A 47 -10.51 6.64 -3.68
N PRO A 48 -10.79 7.02 -4.94
CA PRO A 48 -12.17 7.17 -5.41
C PRO A 48 -12.94 5.85 -5.55
N MET A 49 -12.25 4.70 -5.58
CA MET A 49 -12.91 3.39 -5.68
C MET A 49 -13.44 2.91 -4.34
N TYR A 50 -12.68 3.15 -3.27
CA TYR A 50 -12.97 2.61 -1.94
C TYR A 50 -13.52 3.64 -0.96
N MET A 51 -13.26 4.94 -1.18
CA MET A 51 -13.76 6.04 -0.34
C MET A 51 -13.50 5.79 1.16
N TRP A 52 -12.28 5.39 1.51
CA TRP A 52 -11.92 5.09 2.90
C TRP A 52 -11.83 6.35 3.78
N ASP A 53 -12.14 6.20 5.07
CA ASP A 53 -11.85 7.21 6.09
C ASP A 53 -10.38 7.22 6.52
N ARG A 54 -9.76 6.03 6.57
CA ARG A 54 -8.34 5.82 6.90
C ARG A 54 -7.77 4.65 6.12
N LEU A 55 -6.55 4.81 5.63
CA LEU A 55 -5.77 3.77 4.96
C LEU A 55 -4.55 3.41 5.81
N TYR A 56 -4.46 2.16 6.24
CA TYR A 56 -3.29 1.64 6.95
C TYR A 56 -2.34 0.93 5.99
N LEU A 57 -1.11 1.46 5.85
CA LEU A 57 -0.06 0.89 5.02
C LEU A 57 0.84 -0.03 5.86
N GLY A 58 0.64 -1.34 5.74
CA GLY A 58 1.47 -2.37 6.35
C GLY A 58 2.53 -2.94 5.40
N GLY A 59 3.17 -4.03 5.81
CA GLY A 59 4.18 -4.74 5.02
C GLY A 59 5.59 -4.17 5.19
N GLY A 60 6.61 -5.00 4.98
CA GLY A 60 8.01 -4.64 5.28
C GLY A 60 8.54 -3.43 4.49
N ASN A 61 7.91 -3.09 3.37
CA ASN A 61 8.28 -1.97 2.53
C ASN A 61 7.61 -0.65 2.92
N SER A 62 6.57 -0.65 3.75
CA SER A 62 5.87 0.59 4.13
C SER A 62 6.81 1.61 4.78
N LYS A 63 7.77 1.13 5.60
CA LYS A 63 8.82 1.95 6.22
C LYS A 63 9.81 2.60 5.24
N ARG A 64 9.80 2.18 3.96
CA ARG A 64 10.64 2.74 2.89
C ARG A 64 9.95 3.91 2.18
N ILE A 65 8.67 4.18 2.47
CA ILE A 65 7.98 5.32 1.90
C ILE A 65 8.62 6.60 2.44
N THR A 66 9.09 7.46 1.53
CA THR A 66 9.75 8.71 1.96
C THR A 66 8.76 9.62 2.68
N ALA A 67 9.22 10.29 3.74
CA ALA A 67 8.37 11.19 4.52
C ALA A 67 7.71 12.28 3.66
N SER A 68 8.38 12.75 2.60
CA SER A 68 7.81 13.70 1.65
C SER A 68 6.63 13.14 0.87
N ASN A 69 6.71 11.92 0.36
CA ASN A 69 5.59 11.30 -0.36
C ASN A 69 4.45 10.91 0.60
N LEU A 70 4.77 10.44 1.82
CA LEU A 70 3.76 10.12 2.83
C LEU A 70 2.93 11.36 3.20
N ARG A 71 3.58 12.51 3.46
CA ARG A 71 2.86 13.76 3.72
C ARG A 71 1.93 14.18 2.58
N LEU A 72 2.31 13.90 1.34
CA LEU A 72 1.48 14.23 0.17
C LEU A 72 0.26 13.30 0.01
N MET A 73 0.22 12.13 0.67
CA MET A 73 -0.92 11.20 0.61
C MET A 73 -2.09 11.62 1.51
N GLY A 74 -1.83 12.47 2.51
CA GLY A 74 -2.82 12.89 3.53
C GLY A 74 -2.58 12.23 4.89
N GLU A 75 -3.10 12.86 5.95
CA GLU A 75 -3.00 12.36 7.33
C GLU A 75 -3.83 11.10 7.60
N ASP A 76 -4.79 10.81 6.72
CA ASP A 76 -5.60 9.61 6.76
C ASP A 76 -4.85 8.35 6.28
N VAL A 77 -3.63 8.52 5.74
CA VAL A 77 -2.75 7.42 5.33
C VAL A 77 -1.68 7.18 6.39
N ILE A 78 -1.79 6.06 7.07
CA ILE A 78 -1.01 5.74 8.28
C ILE A 78 -0.11 4.54 7.99
N VAL A 79 1.21 4.73 8.08
CA VAL A 79 2.16 3.61 8.05
C VAL A 79 2.12 2.90 9.39
N VAL A 80 1.76 1.62 9.39
CA VAL A 80 1.72 0.80 10.60
C VAL A 80 2.96 -0.08 10.72
N PRO A 81 3.48 -0.30 11.94
CA PRO A 81 4.52 -1.30 12.17
C PRO A 81 4.07 -2.67 11.69
N ASN A 82 4.99 -3.48 11.16
CA ASN A 82 4.69 -4.83 10.66
C ASN A 82 4.04 -5.73 11.73
N ASP A 83 4.30 -5.45 13.01
CA ASP A 83 3.71 -6.14 14.15
C ASP A 83 2.17 -6.02 14.19
N ALA A 84 1.60 -4.96 13.59
CA ALA A 84 0.15 -4.80 13.46
C ALA A 84 -0.49 -5.89 12.58
N GLY A 85 0.25 -6.43 11.60
CA GLY A 85 -0.21 -7.58 10.79
C GLY A 85 -0.25 -8.88 11.60
N ILE A 86 0.69 -9.04 12.54
CA ILE A 86 0.75 -10.18 13.46
C ILE A 86 -0.42 -10.10 14.47
N ILE A 87 -0.67 -8.92 15.03
CA ILE A 87 -1.75 -8.70 16.01
C ILE A 87 -3.14 -8.80 15.35
N GLY A 88 -3.31 -8.27 14.14
CA GLY A 88 -4.56 -8.41 13.38
C GLY A 88 -4.87 -9.86 12.98
N GLY A 89 -3.84 -10.65 12.67
CA GLY A 89 -3.95 -12.09 12.43
C GLY A 89 -4.42 -12.83 13.68
N VAL A 90 -3.82 -12.60 14.84
CA VAL A 90 -4.23 -13.22 16.11
C VAL A 90 -5.69 -12.90 16.46
N ARG A 91 -6.10 -11.64 16.30
CA ARG A 91 -7.47 -11.21 16.63
C ARG A 91 -8.54 -11.73 15.66
N ALA A 92 -8.16 -12.11 14.43
CA ALA A 92 -9.05 -12.75 13.48
C ALA A 92 -9.35 -14.23 13.83
N TRP A 93 -8.53 -14.84 14.70
CA TRP A 93 -8.72 -16.22 15.19
C TRP A 93 -9.39 -16.31 16.57
N GLU A 94 -9.70 -15.18 17.20
CA GLU A 94 -10.44 -15.11 18.48
C GLU A 94 -11.93 -14.75 18.31
N LEU A 95 -12.44 -14.74 17.06
CA LEU A 95 -13.86 -14.57 16.74
C LEU A 95 -14.58 -15.91 16.53
#